data_AF-A0A8I0H3N8-F1
#
_entry.id   AF-A0A8I0H3N8-F1
#
_cell.length_a   1.000
_cell.length_b   1.000
_cell.length_c   1.000
_cell.angle_alpha   90.00
_cell.angle_beta   90.00
_cell.angle_gamma   90.00
#
_symmetry.space_group_name_H-M   'P 1'
#
loop_
_entity.id
_entity.type
_entity.pdbx_description
1 polymer ?
#
loop_
_entity_poly.entity_id
_entity_poly.type
_entity_poly.pdbx_seq_one_letter_code
_entity_poly.pdbx_strand_id
1 'polypeptide(L)'
;MQTVSAYLLERTGLSEHQLQARITSLHDSLSRWLQEKGATDVDAASGTFASETPNGGGSFTREAVSIDGDYAEIIVLREKANASQVFITRVSFVGARGRVAVYSSVSAGNIGTTITPRSTSARCPSVIRQIIRDHGDWTINQAPIPSGRPRTFSGAEGGAEVCKIIASANRKFPLVLVSEDEGSFVWDGLDRQLAYDLAGLGYVSVIDDEAGREILTRLGRRNACFDGAVRIYWPHVGAPHDPVMSTLWTAERMLEAPANTTAEQRFREQVRRRIMMAAALAITEPAELGEVFRAHARKRLAELQGDAAHVQDVWQMANTISDDLDSAKRRIAELETELGIEITRAENAEAQLAYAKGGSGDAEPDEDASDALGDDDDPAIQPGETVFYKKTHSAPGYDIMVRRGDCGHDSWENANSADKAWKGVERHEGRKDWSSFMHCSRCKGGGVWRVTW
;
A
#
# COMPACT_ATOMS: atom_id res chain seq x y z
N MET A 1 15.80 0.49 -10.63
CA MET A 1 15.00 1.63 -10.12
C MET A 1 13.61 1.11 -9.85
N GLN A 2 12.98 1.47 -8.73
CA GLN A 2 11.69 0.91 -8.33
C GLN A 2 10.62 2.00 -8.34
N THR A 3 9.52 1.77 -9.06
CA THR A 3 8.32 2.61 -8.95
C THR A 3 7.70 2.42 -7.56
N VAL A 4 7.57 3.51 -6.82
CA VAL A 4 7.04 3.51 -5.45
C VAL A 4 5.57 3.93 -5.40
N SER A 5 5.09 4.72 -6.37
CA SER A 5 3.68 5.10 -6.52
C SER A 5 3.35 5.45 -7.96
N ALA A 6 2.11 5.21 -8.38
CA ALA A 6 1.56 5.69 -9.64
C ALA A 6 0.17 6.31 -9.40
N TYR A 7 -0.22 7.27 -10.23
CA TYR A 7 -1.47 8.03 -10.18
C TYR A 7 -2.04 8.13 -11.59
N LEU A 8 -3.37 8.02 -11.70
CA LEU A 8 -4.11 8.23 -12.95
C LEU A 8 -5.38 9.01 -12.64
N LEU A 9 -5.56 10.13 -13.34
CA LEU A 9 -6.76 10.97 -13.24
C LEU A 9 -7.34 11.14 -14.64
N GLU A 10 -8.63 10.84 -14.80
CA GLU A 10 -9.29 10.87 -16.09
C GLU A 10 -10.53 11.72 -16.07
N ARG A 11 -10.72 12.48 -17.15
CA ARG A 11 -11.96 13.17 -17.44
C ARG A 11 -12.37 12.89 -18.88
N THR A 12 -13.59 12.39 -19.07
CA THR A 12 -14.17 12.05 -20.37
C THR A 12 -15.40 12.91 -20.67
N GLY A 13 -15.79 12.97 -21.94
CA GLY A 13 -17.00 13.68 -22.36
C GLY A 13 -16.86 15.20 -22.37
N LEU A 14 -15.63 15.71 -22.57
CA LEU A 14 -15.37 17.13 -22.73
C LEU A 14 -15.69 17.56 -24.16
N SER A 15 -16.36 18.70 -24.33
CA SER A 15 -16.41 19.37 -25.64
C SER A 15 -15.02 19.88 -26.03
N GLU A 16 -14.82 20.19 -27.32
CA GLU A 16 -13.53 20.70 -27.81
C GLU A 16 -13.03 21.94 -27.04
N HIS A 17 -13.92 22.90 -26.78
CA HIS A 17 -13.60 24.09 -25.97
C HIS A 17 -13.24 23.73 -24.53
N GLN A 18 -13.95 22.78 -23.91
CA GLN A 18 -13.66 22.32 -22.54
C GLN A 18 -12.34 21.55 -22.48
N LEU A 19 -12.04 20.74 -23.50
CA LEU A 19 -10.81 20.00 -23.66
C LEU A 19 -9.62 20.97 -23.74
N GLN A 20 -9.70 21.98 -24.61
CA GLN A 20 -8.64 22.98 -24.75
C GLN A 20 -8.44 23.77 -23.46
N ALA A 21 -9.52 24.22 -22.81
CA ALA A 21 -9.43 24.91 -21.52
C ALA A 21 -8.80 24.03 -20.43
N ARG A 22 -9.09 22.72 -20.43
CA ARG A 22 -8.50 21.77 -19.49
C ARG A 22 -7.01 21.55 -19.77
N ILE A 23 -6.60 21.44 -21.04
CA ILE A 23 -5.19 21.33 -21.44
C ILE A 23 -4.41 22.55 -20.96
N THR A 24 -4.90 23.77 -21.24
CA THR A 24 -4.25 25.00 -20.78
C THR A 24 -4.14 25.05 -19.26
N SER A 25 -5.22 24.72 -18.53
CA SER A 25 -5.19 24.71 -17.07
C SER A 25 -4.21 23.68 -16.48
N LEU A 26 -4.07 22.52 -17.11
CA LEU A 26 -3.08 21.52 -16.70
C LEU A 26 -1.65 21.99 -16.96
N HIS A 27 -1.40 22.55 -18.14
CA HIS A 27 -0.12 23.16 -18.49
C HIS A 27 0.28 24.22 -17.46
N ASP A 28 -0.63 25.14 -17.12
CA ASP A 28 -0.41 26.17 -16.11
C ASP A 28 -0.13 25.59 -14.72
N SER A 29 -0.80 24.48 -14.37
CA SER A 29 -0.58 23.78 -13.09
C SER A 29 0.81 23.15 -13.02
N LEU A 30 1.30 22.59 -14.12
CA LEU A 30 2.65 22.05 -14.23
C LEU A 30 3.72 23.15 -14.19
N SER A 31 3.52 24.24 -14.93
CA SER A 31 4.43 25.39 -14.94
C SER A 31 4.50 26.04 -13.55
N ARG A 32 3.36 26.23 -12.87
CA ARG A 32 3.32 26.74 -11.49
C ARG A 32 4.06 25.82 -10.52
N TRP A 33 3.90 24.51 -10.66
CA TRP A 33 4.61 23.54 -9.82
C TRP A 33 6.14 23.60 -10.00
N LEU A 34 6.63 23.75 -11.24
CA LEU A 34 8.06 23.95 -11.50
C LEU A 34 8.55 25.28 -10.91
N GLN A 35 7.74 26.35 -11.02
CA GLN A 35 8.06 27.65 -10.45
C GLN A 35 8.15 27.61 -8.92
N GLU A 36 7.21 26.93 -8.25
CA GLU A 36 7.23 26.73 -6.79
C GLU A 36 8.46 25.93 -6.34
N LYS A 37 8.98 25.05 -7.19
CA LYS A 37 10.27 24.36 -6.97
C LYS A 37 11.50 25.23 -7.28
N GLY A 38 11.31 26.45 -7.78
CA GLY A 38 12.39 27.40 -8.07
C GLY A 38 13.05 27.23 -9.43
N ALA A 39 12.37 26.63 -10.42
CA ALA A 39 12.84 26.67 -11.81
C ALA A 39 12.78 28.11 -12.35
N THR A 40 13.85 28.56 -13.01
CA THR A 40 13.97 29.93 -13.56
C THR A 40 13.22 30.11 -14.88
N ASP A 41 13.27 29.09 -15.73
CA ASP A 41 12.53 29.03 -16.98
C ASP A 41 11.72 27.73 -16.96
N VAL A 42 10.41 27.85 -16.74
CA VAL A 42 9.51 26.72 -16.59
C VAL A 42 9.16 26.06 -17.93
N ASP A 43 9.30 26.82 -19.03
CA ASP A 43 8.94 26.37 -20.38
C ASP A 43 10.15 25.82 -21.16
N ALA A 44 11.35 25.95 -20.61
CA ALA A 44 12.54 25.29 -21.15
C ALA A 44 12.39 23.77 -21.22
N ALA A 45 12.94 23.16 -22.28
CA ALA A 45 12.96 21.70 -22.46
C ALA A 45 13.73 20.97 -21.33
N SER A 46 14.64 21.67 -20.65
CA SER A 46 15.30 21.17 -19.46
C SER A 46 15.81 22.32 -18.59
N GLY A 47 15.94 22.08 -17.29
CA GLY A 47 16.49 23.06 -16.37
C GLY A 47 16.79 22.48 -15.00
N THR A 48 17.10 23.36 -14.05
CA THR A 48 17.38 23.01 -12.65
C THR A 48 16.42 23.71 -11.72
N PHE A 49 16.25 23.15 -10.52
CA PHE A 49 15.37 23.69 -9.49
C PHE A 49 15.92 23.38 -8.09
N ALA A 50 15.41 24.09 -7.08
CA ALA A 50 15.77 23.87 -5.69
C ALA A 50 14.91 22.74 -5.08
N SER A 51 15.53 21.66 -4.63
CA SER A 51 14.80 20.63 -3.88
C SER A 51 14.67 21.08 -2.42
N GLU A 52 13.60 20.64 -1.75
CA GLU A 52 13.42 20.83 -0.30
C GLU A 52 14.42 20.01 0.53
N THR A 53 15.16 19.10 -0.10
CA THR A 53 16.21 18.33 0.57
C THR A 53 17.41 19.21 0.90
N PRO A 54 17.97 19.14 2.12
CA PRO A 54 19.15 19.90 2.49
C PRO A 54 20.32 19.64 1.52
N ASN A 55 20.85 20.70 0.89
CA ASN A 55 21.89 20.65 -0.15
C ASN A 55 21.49 19.87 -1.42
N GLY A 56 20.20 19.67 -1.66
CA GLY A 56 19.66 18.98 -2.82
C GLY A 56 19.27 19.93 -3.95
N GLY A 57 19.99 19.89 -5.07
CA GLY A 57 19.50 20.40 -6.35
C GLY A 57 18.72 19.32 -7.10
N GLY A 58 17.78 19.73 -7.94
CA GLY A 58 17.08 18.87 -8.88
C GLY A 58 17.24 19.34 -10.32
N SER A 59 16.99 18.43 -11.26
CA SER A 59 16.92 18.74 -12.69
C SER A 59 15.58 18.28 -13.25
N PHE A 60 15.03 19.00 -14.21
CA PHE A 60 13.83 18.57 -14.93
C PHE A 60 14.07 18.51 -16.43
N THR A 61 13.29 17.67 -17.10
CA THR A 61 13.09 17.69 -18.56
C THR A 61 11.61 17.84 -18.85
N ARG A 62 11.27 18.61 -19.88
CA ARG A 62 9.91 18.89 -20.33
C ARG A 62 9.82 18.64 -21.83
N GLU A 63 8.83 17.87 -22.23
CA GLU A 63 8.53 17.60 -23.62
C GLU A 63 7.03 17.77 -23.84
N ALA A 64 6.65 18.62 -24.79
CA ALA A 64 5.26 18.84 -25.16
C ALA A 64 5.11 18.71 -26.67
N VAL A 65 4.05 18.05 -27.10
CA VAL A 65 3.74 17.80 -28.50
C VAL A 65 2.27 18.09 -28.76
N SER A 66 1.98 18.67 -29.93
CA SER A 66 0.60 18.84 -30.41
C SER A 66 0.52 18.38 -31.85
N ILE A 67 -0.47 17.54 -32.14
CA ILE A 67 -0.70 17.00 -33.48
C ILE A 67 -2.19 16.78 -33.69
N ASP A 68 -2.71 17.33 -34.79
CA ASP A 68 -4.09 17.15 -35.25
C ASP A 68 -5.17 17.41 -34.16
N GLY A 69 -4.91 18.38 -33.27
CA GLY A 69 -5.79 18.74 -32.16
C GLY A 69 -5.58 17.95 -30.87
N ASP A 70 -4.82 16.86 -30.92
CA ASP A 70 -4.36 16.14 -29.73
C ASP A 70 -3.14 16.84 -29.12
N TYR A 71 -3.02 16.75 -27.80
CA TYR A 71 -1.91 17.34 -27.03
C TYR A 71 -1.37 16.34 -26.03
N ALA A 72 -0.05 16.25 -25.90
CA ALA A 72 0.58 15.48 -24.85
C ALA A 72 1.77 16.24 -24.28
N GLU A 73 1.96 16.13 -22.96
CA GLU A 73 3.07 16.75 -22.24
C GLU A 73 3.63 15.78 -21.21
N ILE A 74 4.96 15.74 -21.09
CA ILE A 74 5.70 14.95 -20.11
C ILE A 74 6.71 15.85 -19.42
N ILE A 75 6.71 15.82 -18.09
CA ILE A 75 7.72 16.42 -17.24
C ILE A 75 8.35 15.31 -16.39
N VAL A 76 9.68 15.27 -16.36
CA VAL A 76 10.45 14.35 -15.52
C VAL A 76 11.36 15.14 -14.61
N LEU A 77 11.14 15.06 -13.31
CA LEU A 77 12.01 15.62 -12.27
C LEU A 77 12.94 14.54 -11.73
N ARG A 78 14.20 14.89 -11.52
CA ARG A 78 15.20 14.07 -10.85
C ARG A 78 15.73 14.84 -9.64
N GLU A 79 15.56 14.27 -8.45
CA GLU A 79 15.87 14.92 -7.18
C GLU A 79 16.71 14.00 -6.31
N LYS A 80 17.76 14.53 -5.67
CA LYS A 80 18.51 13.76 -4.67
C LYS A 80 17.70 13.74 -3.37
N ALA A 81 17.24 12.56 -2.95
CA ALA A 81 16.53 12.39 -1.67
C ALA A 81 17.48 12.50 -0.46
N ASN A 82 18.68 11.97 -0.63
CA ASN A 82 19.78 12.00 0.33
C ASN A 82 21.08 11.65 -0.43
N ALA A 83 22.19 11.51 0.28
CA ALA A 83 23.50 11.19 -0.30
C ALA A 83 23.53 9.89 -1.14
N SER A 84 22.51 9.03 -1.03
CA SER A 84 22.50 7.68 -1.58
C SER A 84 21.26 7.33 -2.39
N GLN A 85 20.29 8.25 -2.51
CA GLN A 85 19.01 7.98 -3.18
C GLN A 85 18.60 9.13 -4.09
N VAL A 86 18.03 8.78 -5.25
CA VAL A 86 17.40 9.71 -6.19
C VAL A 86 15.93 9.35 -6.30
N PHE A 87 15.07 10.36 -6.20
CA PHE A 87 13.68 10.28 -6.62
C PHE A 87 13.56 10.77 -8.07
N ILE A 88 12.79 10.03 -8.85
CA ILE A 88 12.34 10.45 -10.17
C ILE A 88 10.83 10.58 -10.13
N THR A 89 10.33 11.79 -10.36
CA THR A 89 8.90 12.08 -10.47
C THR A 89 8.59 12.37 -11.92
N ARG A 90 7.82 11.50 -12.56
CA ARG A 90 7.28 11.72 -13.91
C ARG A 90 5.83 12.17 -13.76
N VAL A 91 5.48 13.24 -14.45
CA VAL A 91 4.10 13.72 -14.57
C VAL A 91 3.84 13.93 -16.05
N SER A 92 2.77 13.38 -16.54
CA SER A 92 2.37 13.52 -17.94
C SER A 92 0.88 13.71 -18.04
N PHE A 93 0.44 14.35 -19.11
CA PHE A 93 -0.97 14.33 -19.46
C PHE A 93 -1.16 14.28 -20.97
N VAL A 94 -2.31 13.77 -21.37
CA VAL A 94 -2.75 13.71 -22.75
C VAL A 94 -4.18 14.24 -22.82
N GLY A 95 -4.43 15.12 -23.78
CA GLY A 95 -5.76 15.55 -24.19
C GLY A 95 -6.02 15.08 -25.60
N ALA A 96 -6.96 14.15 -25.76
CA ALA A 96 -7.32 13.57 -27.06
C ALA A 96 -8.77 13.13 -27.08
N ARG A 97 -9.46 13.31 -28.23
CA ARG A 97 -10.82 12.80 -28.47
C ARG A 97 -11.85 13.10 -27.36
N GLY A 98 -11.85 14.32 -26.81
CA GLY A 98 -12.77 14.72 -25.73
C GLY A 98 -12.48 14.09 -24.36
N ARG A 99 -11.28 13.52 -24.19
CA ARG A 99 -10.77 12.96 -22.94
C ARG A 99 -9.45 13.62 -22.55
N VAL A 100 -9.27 13.84 -21.26
CA VAL A 100 -7.99 14.22 -20.66
C VAL A 100 -7.60 13.15 -19.64
N ALA A 101 -6.37 12.68 -19.73
CA ALA A 101 -5.78 11.77 -18.75
C ALA A 101 -4.48 12.36 -18.21
N VAL A 102 -4.34 12.44 -16.89
CA VAL A 102 -3.11 12.81 -16.20
C VAL A 102 -2.54 11.56 -15.56
N TYR A 103 -1.28 11.26 -15.86
CA TYR A 103 -0.54 10.16 -15.27
C TYR A 103 0.64 10.71 -14.48
N SER A 104 0.95 10.11 -13.33
CA SER A 104 2.19 10.40 -12.63
C SER A 104 2.75 9.15 -11.98
N SER A 105 4.07 9.03 -12.02
CA SER A 105 4.80 8.00 -11.28
C SER A 105 5.92 8.63 -10.47
N VAL A 106 6.15 8.05 -9.29
CA VAL A 106 7.31 8.34 -8.46
C VAL A 106 8.13 7.07 -8.39
N SER A 107 9.42 7.19 -8.67
CA SER A 107 10.38 6.09 -8.60
C SER A 107 11.54 6.46 -7.70
N ALA A 108 12.05 5.46 -6.97
CA ALA A 108 13.25 5.59 -6.16
C ALA A 108 14.39 4.75 -6.75
N GLY A 109 15.58 5.33 -6.81
CA GLY A 109 16.81 4.65 -7.22
C GLY A 109 17.91 4.86 -6.18
N ASN A 110 18.73 3.82 -5.96
CA ASN A 110 19.96 3.96 -5.18
C ASN A 110 21.08 4.48 -6.09
N ILE A 111 21.89 5.40 -5.54
CA ILE A 111 23.09 5.92 -6.21
C ILE A 111 24.29 4.97 -6.02
N GLY A 112 24.29 4.19 -4.93
CA GLY A 112 25.35 3.24 -4.60
C GLY A 112 24.92 1.77 -4.71
N THR A 113 25.90 0.87 -4.63
CA THR A 113 25.73 -0.59 -4.74
C THR A 113 25.54 -1.29 -3.38
N THR A 114 25.49 -0.56 -2.28
CA THR A 114 25.36 -1.16 -0.94
C THR A 114 23.96 -1.71 -0.70
N ILE A 115 23.87 -3.00 -0.40
CA ILE A 115 22.63 -3.68 -0.02
C ILE A 115 22.36 -3.40 1.46
N THR A 116 21.51 -2.41 1.74
CA THR A 116 21.00 -2.13 3.09
C THR A 116 19.50 -1.82 3.05
N PRO A 117 18.74 -2.17 4.10
CA PRO A 117 17.35 -1.72 4.24
C PRO A 117 17.30 -0.20 4.26
N ARG A 118 16.56 0.40 3.32
CA ARG A 118 16.39 1.85 3.25
C ARG A 118 14.90 2.16 3.21
N SER A 119 14.44 3.00 4.13
CA SER A 119 13.09 3.54 4.06
C SER A 119 13.02 4.59 2.96
N THR A 120 12.09 4.41 2.02
CA THR A 120 11.71 5.43 1.05
C THR A 120 10.38 6.02 1.49
N SER A 121 10.39 7.22 2.07
CA SER A 121 9.15 7.93 2.41
C SER A 121 8.68 8.77 1.22
N ALA A 122 8.19 8.11 0.18
CA ALA A 122 7.47 8.82 -0.88
C ALA A 122 6.15 9.39 -0.34
N ARG A 123 5.78 10.56 -0.85
CA ARG A 123 4.50 11.22 -0.60
C ARG A 123 3.83 11.47 -1.95
N CYS A 124 2.51 11.71 -1.93
CA CYS A 124 1.82 12.15 -3.14
C CYS A 124 2.48 13.43 -3.69
N PRO A 125 2.78 13.51 -5.00
CA PRO A 125 3.32 14.74 -5.59
C PRO A 125 2.36 15.92 -5.36
N SER A 126 2.90 17.08 -4.97
CA SER A 126 2.08 18.27 -4.69
C SER A 126 1.23 18.70 -5.89
N VAL A 127 1.78 18.58 -7.09
CA VAL A 127 1.09 18.85 -8.35
C VAL A 127 -0.15 17.99 -8.56
N ILE A 128 -0.12 16.72 -8.16
CA ILE A 128 -1.29 15.83 -8.26
C ILE A 128 -2.39 16.29 -7.31
N ARG A 129 -2.04 16.63 -6.06
CA ARG A 129 -3.01 17.23 -5.12
C ARG A 129 -3.60 18.53 -5.63
N GLN A 130 -2.79 19.35 -6.30
CA GLN A 130 -3.22 20.61 -6.86
C GLN A 130 -4.20 20.39 -8.01
N ILE A 131 -3.87 19.50 -8.95
CA ILE A 131 -4.74 19.12 -10.07
C ILE A 131 -6.08 18.55 -9.59
N ILE A 132 -6.09 17.72 -8.55
CA ILE A 132 -7.31 17.19 -7.92
C ILE A 132 -8.15 18.30 -7.29
N ARG A 133 -7.50 19.31 -6.70
CA ARG A 133 -8.19 20.40 -6.01
C ARG A 133 -8.77 21.42 -6.96
N ASP A 134 -8.01 21.75 -8.00
CA ASP A 134 -8.40 22.71 -9.03
C ASP A 134 -9.57 22.19 -9.85
N HIS A 135 -9.67 20.86 -9.98
CA HIS A 135 -10.75 20.22 -10.72
C HIS A 135 -11.35 19.06 -9.93
N GLY A 136 -12.57 19.22 -9.42
CA GLY A 136 -13.23 18.21 -8.59
C GLY A 136 -13.92 17.08 -9.36
N ASP A 137 -13.67 16.94 -10.67
CA ASP A 137 -14.42 16.06 -11.59
C ASP A 137 -13.60 14.87 -12.13
N TRP A 138 -12.42 14.60 -11.55
CA TRP A 138 -11.58 13.48 -11.95
C TRP A 138 -12.16 12.13 -11.54
N THR A 139 -11.94 11.14 -12.41
CA THR A 139 -12.35 9.75 -12.20
C THR A 139 -11.24 8.77 -12.59
N ILE A 140 -11.32 7.53 -12.13
CA ILE A 140 -10.64 6.36 -12.70
C ILE A 140 -11.67 5.26 -12.87
N ASN A 141 -11.82 4.69 -14.06
CA ASN A 141 -12.87 3.68 -14.31
C ASN A 141 -14.26 4.09 -13.76
N GLN A 142 -14.65 5.35 -13.99
CA GLN A 142 -15.87 5.99 -13.49
C GLN A 142 -15.97 6.22 -11.96
N ALA A 143 -15.02 5.72 -11.17
CA ALA A 143 -14.96 5.99 -9.74
C ALA A 143 -14.36 7.38 -9.49
N PRO A 144 -14.97 8.25 -8.67
CA PRO A 144 -14.41 9.55 -8.34
C PRO A 144 -13.05 9.39 -7.64
N ILE A 145 -12.13 10.30 -7.92
CA ILE A 145 -10.79 10.31 -7.30
C ILE A 145 -10.89 10.79 -5.84
N PRO A 146 -10.20 10.15 -4.88
CA PRO A 146 -10.13 10.64 -3.51
C PRO A 146 -9.50 12.05 -3.43
N SER A 147 -10.27 13.01 -2.93
CA SER A 147 -9.89 14.44 -2.88
C SER A 147 -8.85 14.80 -1.83
N GLY A 148 -8.48 13.84 -0.97
CA GLY A 148 -7.60 14.05 0.17
C GLY A 148 -8.26 14.73 1.37
N ARG A 149 -9.60 14.66 1.47
CA ARG A 149 -10.38 15.08 2.64
C ARG A 149 -11.03 13.86 3.30
N PRO A 150 -10.99 13.75 4.65
CA PRO A 150 -11.66 12.67 5.35
C PRO A 150 -13.19 12.83 5.26
N ARG A 151 -13.90 11.70 5.32
CA ARG A 151 -15.37 11.65 5.45
C ARG A 151 -15.75 11.11 6.81
N THR A 152 -16.68 11.73 7.51
CA THR A 152 -17.13 11.27 8.83
C THR A 152 -18.42 10.48 8.70
N PHE A 153 -18.48 9.34 9.39
CA PHE A 153 -19.67 8.49 9.51
C PHE A 153 -19.94 8.28 11.00
N SER A 154 -21.11 8.69 11.47
CA SER A 154 -21.47 8.66 12.89
C SER A 154 -22.73 7.83 13.11
N GLY A 155 -22.83 7.25 14.29
CA GLY A 155 -23.99 6.43 14.68
C GLY A 155 -24.10 5.11 13.92
N ALA A 156 -25.11 4.32 14.29
CA ALA A 156 -25.38 3.04 13.63
C ALA A 156 -25.68 3.20 12.12
N GLU A 157 -26.34 4.29 11.70
CA GLU A 157 -26.59 4.56 10.27
C GLU A 157 -25.29 4.77 9.49
N GLY A 158 -24.34 5.53 10.05
CA GLY A 158 -23.02 5.73 9.46
C GLY A 158 -22.23 4.42 9.34
N GLY A 159 -22.25 3.59 10.38
CA GLY A 159 -21.63 2.26 10.34
C GLY A 159 -22.26 1.35 9.27
N ALA A 160 -23.57 1.40 9.10
CA ALA A 160 -24.28 0.65 8.05
C ALA A 160 -23.90 1.13 6.63
N GLU A 161 -23.70 2.43 6.44
CA GLU A 161 -23.21 2.99 5.18
C GLU A 161 -21.78 2.54 4.87
N VAL A 162 -20.88 2.60 5.87
CA VAL A 162 -19.50 2.11 5.74
C VAL A 162 -19.48 0.62 5.34
N CYS A 163 -20.34 -0.22 5.93
CA CYS A 163 -20.46 -1.62 5.53
C CYS A 163 -20.84 -1.79 4.05
N LYS A 164 -21.76 -0.97 3.53
CA LYS A 164 -22.13 -0.98 2.10
C LYS A 164 -20.94 -0.57 1.22
N ILE A 165 -20.15 0.42 1.65
CA ILE A 165 -18.95 0.86 0.93
C ILE A 165 -17.89 -0.25 0.91
N ILE A 166 -17.64 -0.90 2.04
CA ILE A 166 -16.67 -2.00 2.17
C ILE A 166 -17.05 -3.16 1.23
N ALA A 167 -18.33 -3.56 1.24
CA ALA A 167 -18.86 -4.67 0.44
C ALA A 167 -19.06 -4.36 -1.04
N SER A 168 -18.87 -3.11 -1.48
CA SER A 168 -19.10 -2.73 -2.87
C SER A 168 -18.05 -3.31 -3.82
N ALA A 169 -18.48 -4.19 -4.72
CA ALA A 169 -17.63 -4.75 -5.79
C ALA A 169 -17.20 -3.70 -6.84
N ASN A 170 -17.89 -2.56 -6.91
CA ASN A 170 -17.57 -1.49 -7.85
C ASN A 170 -16.50 -0.52 -7.32
N ARG A 171 -16.09 -0.66 -6.06
CA ARG A 171 -15.07 0.18 -5.45
C ARG A 171 -13.73 -0.02 -6.16
N LYS A 172 -13.06 1.08 -6.52
CA LYS A 172 -11.74 1.06 -7.19
C LYS A 172 -10.58 1.51 -6.30
N PHE A 173 -10.88 2.10 -5.14
CA PHE A 173 -9.89 2.61 -4.21
C PHE A 173 -9.97 1.91 -2.84
N PRO A 174 -8.83 1.70 -2.16
CA PRO A 174 -8.83 1.31 -0.76
C PRO A 174 -9.58 2.34 0.10
N LEU A 175 -10.22 1.84 1.15
CA LEU A 175 -10.84 2.64 2.20
C LEU A 175 -9.97 2.51 3.45
N VAL A 176 -9.47 3.62 3.95
CA VAL A 176 -8.77 3.73 5.23
C VAL A 176 -9.76 4.26 6.25
N LEU A 177 -10.16 3.38 7.16
CA LEU A 177 -11.09 3.69 8.23
C LEU A 177 -10.28 4.02 9.49
N VAL A 178 -10.57 5.16 10.11
CA VAL A 178 -9.95 5.65 11.33
C VAL A 178 -11.04 5.69 12.40
N SER A 179 -10.89 4.88 13.44
CA SER A 179 -11.78 4.92 14.59
C SER A 179 -11.37 6.01 15.54
N GLU A 180 -12.35 6.73 16.06
CA GLU A 180 -12.19 7.49 17.30
C GLU A 180 -12.15 6.52 18.50
N ASP A 181 -11.66 7.02 19.62
CA ASP A 181 -11.71 6.43 20.96
C ASP A 181 -12.13 7.53 21.92
N GLU A 182 -13.32 7.40 22.52
CA GLU A 182 -13.94 8.41 23.40
C GLU A 182 -13.96 9.84 22.80
N GLY A 183 -14.19 9.95 21.48
CA GLY A 183 -14.22 11.22 20.75
C GLY A 183 -12.84 11.82 20.45
N SER A 184 -11.77 11.04 20.58
CA SER A 184 -10.40 11.46 20.29
C SER A 184 -9.69 10.48 19.34
N PHE A 185 -8.64 10.95 18.67
CA PHE A 185 -7.75 10.10 17.89
C PHE A 185 -6.46 9.83 18.66
N VAL A 186 -5.77 8.75 18.31
CA VAL A 186 -4.43 8.44 18.85
C VAL A 186 -3.44 9.59 18.64
N TRP A 187 -3.55 10.31 17.51
CA TRP A 187 -2.83 11.56 17.26
C TRP A 187 -3.76 12.61 16.65
N ASP A 188 -3.60 13.87 17.06
CA ASP A 188 -4.41 14.97 16.54
C ASP A 188 -4.24 15.14 15.01
N GLY A 189 -5.39 15.20 14.32
CA GLY A 189 -5.46 15.37 12.88
C GLY A 189 -4.92 14.19 12.06
N LEU A 190 -4.76 13.00 12.65
CA LEU A 190 -4.30 11.80 11.94
C LEU A 190 -5.10 11.53 10.67
N ASP A 191 -6.42 11.64 10.75
CA ASP A 191 -7.37 11.51 9.64
C ASP A 191 -7.04 12.48 8.50
N ARG A 192 -6.82 13.77 8.81
CA ARG A 192 -6.49 14.82 7.83
C ARG A 192 -5.13 14.58 7.21
N GLN A 193 -4.15 14.17 8.02
CA GLN A 193 -2.80 13.88 7.55
C GLN A 193 -2.77 12.66 6.62
N LEU A 194 -3.48 11.58 6.97
CA LEU A 194 -3.63 10.40 6.11
C LEU A 194 -4.37 10.75 4.82
N ALA A 195 -5.44 11.54 4.90
CA ALA A 195 -6.20 11.97 3.73
C ALA A 195 -5.32 12.79 2.78
N TYR A 196 -4.53 13.73 3.32
CA TYR A 196 -3.56 14.50 2.56
C TYR A 196 -2.52 13.62 1.86
N ASP A 197 -1.98 12.63 2.57
CA ASP A 197 -0.96 11.71 2.06
C ASP A 197 -1.48 10.79 0.96
N LEU A 198 -2.73 10.35 1.07
CA LEU A 198 -3.38 9.37 0.22
C LEU A 198 -4.28 9.99 -0.86
N ALA A 199 -4.27 11.32 -1.00
CA ALA A 199 -4.96 12.03 -2.06
C ALA A 199 -4.63 11.40 -3.43
N GLY A 200 -5.67 11.05 -4.18
CA GLY A 200 -5.54 10.33 -5.44
C GLY A 200 -5.55 8.80 -5.35
N LEU A 201 -5.30 8.19 -4.19
CA LEU A 201 -5.05 6.75 -4.05
C LEU A 201 -5.94 6.02 -3.05
N GLY A 202 -6.51 6.69 -2.06
CA GLY A 202 -7.35 6.04 -1.05
C GLY A 202 -8.32 6.99 -0.40
N TYR A 203 -9.52 6.50 -0.10
CA TYR A 203 -10.49 7.24 0.72
C TYR A 203 -10.11 7.11 2.18
N VAL A 204 -10.13 8.22 2.92
CA VAL A 204 -10.00 8.21 4.37
C VAL A 204 -11.36 8.52 4.97
N SER A 205 -11.77 7.71 5.94
CA SER A 205 -13.05 7.87 6.62
C SER A 205 -12.89 7.72 8.12
N VAL A 206 -13.63 8.51 8.86
CA VAL A 206 -13.64 8.57 10.32
C VAL A 206 -14.95 7.96 10.80
N ILE A 207 -14.87 7.15 11.85
CA ILE A 207 -16.04 6.58 12.53
C ILE A 207 -15.99 6.84 14.04
N ASP A 208 -17.15 7.01 14.63
CA ASP A 208 -17.34 7.00 16.07
C ASP A 208 -17.55 5.57 16.61
N ASP A 209 -17.63 5.44 17.94
CA ASP A 209 -17.80 4.17 18.64
C ASP A 209 -19.08 3.42 18.24
N GLU A 210 -20.14 4.16 17.92
CA GLU A 210 -21.43 3.56 17.54
C GLU A 210 -21.38 2.99 16.13
N ALA A 211 -20.79 3.72 15.18
CA ALA A 211 -20.51 3.22 13.85
C ALA A 211 -19.56 2.00 13.89
N GLY A 212 -18.53 2.03 14.75
CA GLY A 212 -17.62 0.90 14.99
C GLY A 212 -18.36 -0.36 15.48
N ARG A 213 -19.29 -0.21 16.43
CA ARG A 213 -20.15 -1.30 16.93
C ARG A 213 -21.08 -1.87 15.85
N GLU A 214 -21.64 -1.01 15.00
CA GLU A 214 -22.47 -1.48 13.89
C GLU A 214 -21.67 -2.29 12.88
N ILE A 215 -20.45 -1.84 12.55
CA ILE A 215 -19.54 -2.56 11.65
C ILE A 215 -19.17 -3.91 12.24
N LEU A 216 -18.88 -3.97 13.55
CA LEU A 216 -18.63 -5.22 14.26
C LEU A 216 -19.82 -6.19 14.14
N THR A 217 -21.04 -5.68 14.31
CA THR A 217 -22.27 -6.49 14.23
C THR A 217 -22.49 -7.05 12.82
N ARG A 218 -22.21 -6.27 11.77
CA ARG A 218 -22.48 -6.68 10.38
C ARG A 218 -21.37 -7.48 9.72
N LEU A 219 -20.10 -7.10 9.93
CA LEU A 219 -18.94 -7.69 9.25
C LEU A 219 -18.17 -8.68 10.14
N GLY A 220 -18.51 -8.76 11.42
CA GLY A 220 -17.85 -9.60 12.40
C GLY A 220 -16.52 -9.04 12.89
N ARG A 221 -16.02 -9.63 14.00
CA ARG A 221 -14.83 -9.16 14.71
C ARG A 221 -13.57 -9.08 13.85
N ARG A 222 -13.39 -10.03 12.92
CA ARG A 222 -12.22 -10.07 12.03
C ARG A 222 -12.13 -8.84 11.12
N ASN A 223 -13.26 -8.22 10.79
CA ASN A 223 -13.36 -7.12 9.83
C ASN A 223 -13.70 -5.76 10.48
N ALA A 224 -13.87 -5.70 11.79
CA ALA A 224 -14.24 -4.49 12.50
C ALA A 224 -13.05 -3.52 12.71
N CYS A 225 -13.36 -2.24 12.87
CA CYS A 225 -12.43 -1.16 13.22
C CYS A 225 -13.08 -0.37 14.36
N PHE A 226 -12.43 -0.31 15.52
CA PHE A 226 -12.95 0.27 16.76
C PHE A 226 -11.78 0.60 17.71
N ASP A 227 -12.03 1.27 18.84
CA ASP A 227 -11.06 1.60 19.90
C ASP A 227 -9.80 2.29 19.38
N GLY A 228 -9.96 3.39 18.63
CA GLY A 228 -8.82 4.17 18.12
C GLY A 228 -8.01 3.47 17.03
N ALA A 229 -8.46 2.32 16.51
CA ALA A 229 -7.77 1.58 15.47
C ALA A 229 -7.87 2.24 14.09
N VAL A 230 -6.92 1.90 13.22
CA VAL A 230 -6.96 2.23 11.80
C VAL A 230 -6.98 0.94 10.99
N ARG A 231 -7.85 0.85 9.98
CA ARG A 231 -7.94 -0.30 9.09
C ARG A 231 -7.97 0.11 7.62
N ILE A 232 -7.18 -0.58 6.80
CA ILE A 232 -7.30 -0.50 5.34
C ILE A 232 -8.20 -1.64 4.87
N TYR A 233 -9.21 -1.33 4.07
CA TYR A 233 -10.00 -2.28 3.30
C TYR A 233 -9.63 -2.15 1.82
N TRP A 234 -9.17 -3.23 1.21
CA TRP A 234 -8.81 -3.25 -0.22
C TRP A 234 -10.06 -3.43 -1.10
N PRO A 235 -10.06 -2.93 -2.34
CA PRO A 235 -11.09 -3.26 -3.33
C PRO A 235 -11.20 -4.78 -3.52
N HIS A 236 -12.42 -5.27 -3.71
CA HIS A 236 -12.67 -6.69 -3.93
C HIS A 236 -12.38 -7.06 -5.39
N VAL A 237 -11.56 -8.09 -5.62
CA VAL A 237 -11.24 -8.63 -6.96
C VAL A 237 -11.75 -10.07 -7.10
N GLY A 238 -12.37 -10.62 -6.05
CA GLY A 238 -12.76 -12.03 -5.93
C GLY A 238 -14.26 -12.30 -6.03
N ALA A 239 -14.63 -13.55 -5.76
CA ALA A 239 -16.02 -13.99 -5.72
C ALA A 239 -16.78 -13.33 -4.55
N PRO A 240 -18.12 -13.23 -4.58
CA PRO A 240 -18.93 -12.55 -3.55
C PRO A 240 -18.74 -13.06 -2.11
N HIS A 241 -18.15 -14.25 -1.93
CA HIS A 241 -17.91 -14.89 -0.63
C HIS A 241 -16.45 -14.84 -0.17
N ASP A 242 -15.55 -14.27 -0.96
CA ASP A 242 -14.15 -14.20 -0.57
C ASP A 242 -13.97 -13.27 0.64
N PRO A 243 -13.06 -13.60 1.57
CA PRO A 243 -12.82 -12.78 2.75
C PRO A 243 -12.45 -11.34 2.38
N VAL A 244 -12.97 -10.37 3.14
CA VAL A 244 -12.63 -8.96 2.95
C VAL A 244 -11.14 -8.76 3.23
N MET A 245 -10.37 -8.51 2.16
CA MET A 245 -8.96 -8.21 2.28
C MET A 245 -8.76 -6.89 3.02
N SER A 246 -8.16 -6.97 4.21
CA SER A 246 -7.94 -5.81 5.06
C SER A 246 -6.66 -5.91 5.90
N THR A 247 -6.26 -4.80 6.50
CA THR A 247 -5.13 -4.73 7.42
C THR A 247 -5.50 -3.80 8.57
N LEU A 248 -5.39 -4.29 9.80
CA LEU A 248 -5.73 -3.58 11.03
C LEU A 248 -4.45 -3.15 11.78
N TRP A 249 -4.45 -1.93 12.26
CA TRP A 249 -3.53 -1.42 13.27
C TRP A 249 -4.34 -0.98 14.48
N THR A 250 -4.13 -1.64 15.62
CA THR A 250 -4.71 -1.20 16.90
C THR A 250 -3.95 0.00 17.43
N ALA A 251 -4.59 0.81 18.28
CA ALA A 251 -3.95 1.97 18.92
C ALA A 251 -2.60 1.62 19.57
N GLU A 252 -2.53 0.50 20.30
CA GLU A 252 -1.30 -0.01 20.91
C GLU A 252 -0.19 -0.24 19.88
N ARG A 253 -0.48 -0.95 18.77
CA ARG A 253 0.50 -1.24 17.72
C ARG A 253 0.94 0.01 16.95
N MET A 254 0.06 1.01 16.85
CA MET A 254 0.40 2.29 16.23
C MET A 254 1.43 3.05 17.06
N LEU A 255 1.30 3.04 18.40
CA LEU A 255 2.16 3.74 19.34
C LEU A 255 3.57 3.14 19.50
N GLU A 256 3.81 1.92 19.03
CA GLU A 256 5.15 1.33 19.01
C GLU A 256 6.12 2.14 18.12
N ALA A 257 7.29 2.52 18.63
CA ALA A 257 8.31 3.22 17.85
C ALA A 257 9.74 2.75 18.14
N PRO A 258 10.60 2.58 17.11
CA PRO A 258 12.05 2.50 17.28
C PRO A 258 12.62 3.82 17.82
N ALA A 259 13.83 3.78 18.40
CA ALA A 259 14.47 4.90 19.09
C ALA A 259 14.65 6.21 18.27
N ASN A 260 14.50 6.17 16.94
CA ASN A 260 14.89 7.27 16.04
C ASN A 260 13.75 7.82 15.14
N THR A 261 12.49 7.43 15.35
CA THR A 261 11.35 7.93 14.57
C THR A 261 10.15 8.18 15.48
N THR A 262 9.31 9.19 15.19
CA THR A 262 8.03 9.28 15.91
C THR A 262 7.11 8.13 15.50
N ALA A 263 6.36 7.58 16.45
CA ALA A 263 5.40 6.50 16.21
C ALA A 263 4.41 6.84 15.07
N GLU A 264 3.94 8.10 15.07
CA GLU A 264 3.04 8.68 14.08
C GLU A 264 3.63 8.65 12.66
N GLN A 265 4.87 9.14 12.49
CA GLN A 265 5.53 9.17 11.18
C GLN A 265 5.75 7.76 10.64
N ARG A 266 6.21 6.84 11.49
CA ARG A 266 6.38 5.43 11.14
C ARG A 266 5.06 4.82 10.67
N PHE A 267 3.98 5.02 11.43
CA PHE A 267 2.67 4.50 11.07
C PHE A 267 2.16 5.06 9.74
N ARG A 268 2.22 6.38 9.56
CA ARG A 268 1.84 7.03 8.30
C ARG A 268 2.65 6.51 7.12
N GLU A 269 3.96 6.33 7.29
CA GLU A 269 4.82 5.71 6.27
C GLU A 269 4.40 4.29 5.92
N GLN A 270 4.04 3.47 6.91
CA GLN A 270 3.54 2.11 6.67
C GLN A 270 2.25 2.12 5.84
N VAL A 271 1.28 2.96 6.20
CA VAL A 271 0.01 3.09 5.46
C VAL A 271 0.26 3.60 4.04
N ARG A 272 1.03 4.68 3.89
CA ARG A 272 1.42 5.24 2.57
C ARG A 272 2.07 4.18 1.71
N ARG A 273 3.12 3.53 2.21
CA ARG A 273 3.89 2.54 1.45
C ARG A 273 3.00 1.41 0.95
N ARG A 274 2.10 0.89 1.79
CA ARG A 274 1.24 -0.23 1.42
C ARG A 274 0.29 0.14 0.27
N ILE A 275 -0.34 1.32 0.34
CA ILE A 275 -1.27 1.79 -0.70
C ILE A 275 -0.51 2.21 -1.98
N MET A 276 0.58 2.93 -1.83
CA MET A 276 1.38 3.41 -2.97
C MET A 276 2.02 2.27 -3.76
N MET A 277 2.52 1.22 -3.09
CA MET A 277 3.04 0.03 -3.78
C MET A 277 1.94 -0.71 -4.55
N ALA A 278 0.74 -0.85 -3.97
CA ALA A 278 -0.39 -1.43 -4.68
C ALA A 278 -0.79 -0.59 -5.90
N ALA A 279 -0.81 0.74 -5.76
CA ALA A 279 -1.09 1.66 -6.86
C ALA A 279 -0.03 1.61 -7.96
N ALA A 280 1.26 1.51 -7.60
CA ALA A 280 2.37 1.38 -8.54
C ALA A 280 2.28 0.12 -9.41
N LEU A 281 1.69 -0.96 -8.89
CA LEU A 281 1.47 -2.20 -9.62
C LEU A 281 0.18 -2.17 -10.45
N ALA A 282 -0.88 -1.52 -9.95
CA ALA A 282 -2.20 -1.55 -10.57
C ALA A 282 -2.42 -0.46 -11.65
N ILE A 283 -1.73 0.68 -11.55
CA ILE A 283 -1.96 1.84 -12.41
C ILE A 283 -0.93 1.89 -13.54
N THR A 284 -1.41 1.78 -14.78
CA THR A 284 -0.61 1.86 -15.99
C THR A 284 -0.73 3.23 -16.67
N GLU A 285 0.31 3.61 -17.43
CA GLU A 285 0.28 4.82 -18.25
C GLU A 285 -0.75 4.67 -19.40
N PRO A 286 -1.56 5.70 -19.70
CA PRO A 286 -2.48 5.68 -20.83
C PRO A 286 -1.74 5.49 -22.16
N ALA A 287 -2.20 4.55 -22.99
CA ALA A 287 -1.59 4.23 -24.28
C ALA A 287 -1.63 5.43 -25.25
N GLU A 288 -2.64 6.29 -25.12
CA GLU A 288 -2.86 7.48 -25.91
C GLU A 288 -1.67 8.45 -25.82
N LEU A 289 -1.01 8.53 -24.66
CA LEU A 289 0.19 9.35 -24.51
C LEU A 289 1.26 8.91 -25.52
N GLY A 290 1.57 7.60 -25.56
CA GLY A 290 2.54 7.04 -26.50
C GLY A 290 2.09 7.12 -27.96
N GLU A 291 0.79 7.12 -28.24
CA GLU A 291 0.27 7.33 -29.60
C GLU A 291 0.53 8.74 -30.11
N VAL A 292 0.27 9.77 -29.30
CA VAL A 292 0.48 11.18 -29.67
C VAL A 292 1.97 11.46 -29.92
N PHE A 293 2.86 11.02 -29.03
CA PHE A 293 4.31 11.17 -29.24
C PHE A 293 4.81 10.44 -30.50
N ARG A 294 4.34 9.21 -30.75
CA ARG A 294 4.69 8.47 -31.98
C ARG A 294 4.14 9.15 -33.24
N ALA A 295 2.93 9.70 -33.20
CA ALA A 295 2.35 10.43 -34.31
C ALA A 295 3.17 11.70 -34.62
N HIS A 296 3.54 12.47 -33.59
CA HIS A 296 4.40 13.64 -33.73
C HIS A 296 5.79 13.29 -34.29
N ALA A 297 6.44 12.23 -33.78
CA ALA A 297 7.73 11.77 -34.27
C ALA A 297 7.67 11.38 -35.76
N ARG A 298 6.61 10.66 -36.18
CA ARG A 298 6.38 10.30 -37.60
C ARG A 298 6.18 11.53 -38.48
N LYS A 299 5.41 12.52 -38.03
CA LYS A 299 5.19 13.77 -38.76
C LYS A 299 6.49 14.55 -38.94
N ARG A 300 7.27 14.72 -37.86
CA ARG A 300 8.57 15.41 -37.90
C ARG A 300 9.56 14.69 -38.82
N LEU A 301 9.56 13.35 -38.82
CA LEU A 301 10.36 12.56 -39.76
C LEU A 301 9.92 12.80 -41.21
N ALA A 302 8.62 12.81 -41.49
CA ALA A 302 8.09 13.07 -42.84
C ALA A 302 8.40 14.50 -43.34
N GLU A 303 8.38 15.49 -42.46
CA GLU A 303 8.77 16.88 -42.78
C GLU A 303 10.27 16.96 -43.11
N LEU A 304 11.13 16.32 -42.31
CA LEU A 304 12.58 16.25 -42.58
C LEU A 304 12.91 15.45 -43.86
N GLN A 305 12.06 14.51 -44.26
CA GLN A 305 12.17 13.79 -45.53
C GLN A 305 11.85 14.66 -46.75
N GLY A 306 10.96 15.64 -46.60
CA GLY A 306 10.64 16.60 -47.67
C GLY A 306 11.82 17.48 -48.08
N ASP A 307 12.79 17.66 -47.18
CA ASP A 307 13.87 18.66 -47.32
C ASP A 307 15.26 18.10 -47.71
N ALA A 308 15.48 16.78 -47.82
CA ALA A 308 16.80 16.27 -48.23
C ALA A 308 16.82 14.89 -48.92
N ALA A 309 17.42 14.85 -50.11
CA ALA A 309 17.73 13.64 -50.89
C ALA A 309 18.75 12.68 -50.23
N HIS A 310 19.27 13.00 -49.04
CA HIS A 310 20.25 12.19 -48.32
C HIS A 310 19.64 11.30 -47.21
N VAL A 311 18.32 11.26 -47.09
CA VAL A 311 17.58 10.68 -45.94
C VAL A 311 17.10 9.24 -46.17
N GLN A 312 17.17 8.70 -47.40
CA GLN A 312 16.73 7.32 -47.64
C GLN A 312 17.55 6.28 -46.85
N ASP A 313 18.84 6.52 -46.65
CA ASP A 313 19.70 5.72 -45.79
C ASP A 313 19.37 5.90 -44.30
N VAL A 314 19.00 7.12 -43.89
CA VAL A 314 18.53 7.43 -42.53
C VAL A 314 17.16 6.78 -42.26
N TRP A 315 16.31 6.66 -43.28
CA TRP A 315 15.00 5.98 -43.18
C TRP A 315 15.14 4.48 -43.06
N GLN A 316 16.03 3.88 -43.86
CA GLN A 316 16.39 2.48 -43.67
C GLN A 316 16.95 2.24 -42.26
N MET A 317 17.81 3.15 -41.77
CA MET A 317 18.42 3.05 -40.45
C MET A 317 17.43 3.28 -39.30
N ALA A 318 16.52 4.25 -39.41
CA ALA A 318 15.50 4.51 -38.39
C ALA A 318 14.46 3.39 -38.30
N ASN A 319 14.07 2.80 -39.45
CA ASN A 319 13.19 1.64 -39.46
C ASN A 319 13.90 0.39 -38.93
N THR A 320 15.18 0.17 -39.27
CA THR A 320 15.93 -0.93 -38.65
C THR A 320 16.05 -0.73 -37.15
N ILE A 321 16.32 0.49 -36.66
CA ILE A 321 16.36 0.75 -35.21
C ILE A 321 15.00 0.55 -34.56
N SER A 322 13.89 0.91 -35.22
CA SER A 322 12.55 0.68 -34.71
C SER A 322 12.20 -0.81 -34.67
N ASP A 323 12.55 -1.55 -35.72
CA ASP A 323 12.37 -3.00 -35.81
C ASP A 323 13.26 -3.74 -34.80
N ASP A 324 14.50 -3.28 -34.60
CA ASP A 324 15.44 -3.78 -33.60
C ASP A 324 14.92 -3.49 -32.18
N LEU A 325 14.33 -2.32 -31.95
CA LEU A 325 13.73 -1.96 -30.66
C LEU A 325 12.51 -2.85 -30.36
N ASP A 326 11.67 -3.12 -31.36
CA ASP A 326 10.51 -3.98 -31.21
C ASP A 326 10.92 -5.45 -31.06
N SER A 327 11.94 -5.89 -31.79
CA SER A 327 12.57 -7.21 -31.62
C SER A 327 13.17 -7.36 -30.22
N ALA A 328 13.90 -6.36 -29.74
CA ALA A 328 14.46 -6.34 -28.39
C ALA A 328 13.36 -6.36 -27.32
N LYS A 329 12.27 -5.60 -27.50
CA LYS A 329 11.10 -5.63 -26.59
C LYS A 329 10.42 -6.98 -26.57
N ARG A 330 10.21 -7.61 -27.72
CA ARG A 330 9.66 -8.97 -27.80
C ARG A 330 10.60 -9.96 -27.12
N ARG A 331 11.91 -9.83 -27.33
CA ARG A 331 12.90 -10.68 -26.70
C ARG A 331 12.94 -10.51 -25.18
N ILE A 332 12.78 -9.29 -24.68
CA ILE A 332 12.63 -9.01 -23.25
C ILE A 332 11.38 -9.72 -22.71
N ALA A 333 10.22 -9.56 -23.36
CA ALA A 333 8.98 -10.22 -22.93
C ALA A 333 9.08 -11.76 -22.96
N GLU A 334 9.74 -12.33 -23.98
CA GLU A 334 10.05 -13.76 -24.06
C GLU A 334 10.95 -14.20 -22.92
N LEU A 335 12.06 -13.49 -22.69
CA LEU A 335 13.00 -13.82 -21.61
C LEU A 335 12.38 -13.65 -20.22
N GLU A 336 11.48 -12.68 -20.02
CA GLU A 336 10.72 -12.52 -18.78
C GLU A 336 9.75 -13.69 -18.57
N THR A 337 9.13 -14.18 -19.63
CA THR A 337 8.27 -15.37 -19.59
C THR A 337 9.10 -16.62 -19.28
N GLU A 338 10.24 -16.80 -19.94
CA GLU A 338 11.17 -17.91 -19.72
C GLU A 338 11.74 -17.89 -18.30
N LEU A 339 12.12 -16.71 -17.79
CA LEU A 339 12.56 -16.52 -16.42
C LEU A 339 11.45 -16.86 -15.42
N GLY A 340 10.19 -16.47 -15.70
CA GLY A 340 9.04 -16.85 -14.87
C GLY A 340 8.81 -18.36 -14.82
N ILE A 341 8.99 -19.06 -15.94
CA ILE A 341 8.92 -20.52 -16.01
C ILE A 341 10.07 -21.15 -15.20
N GLU A 342 11.29 -20.65 -15.33
CA GLU A 342 12.46 -21.16 -14.58
C GLU A 342 12.36 -20.88 -13.08
N ILE A 343 11.83 -19.73 -12.67
CA ILE A 343 11.53 -19.44 -11.26
C ILE A 343 10.53 -20.47 -10.73
N THR A 344 9.44 -20.71 -11.46
CA THR A 344 8.43 -21.71 -11.07
C THR A 344 9.03 -23.12 -11.00
N ARG A 345 9.95 -23.48 -11.92
CA ARG A 345 10.68 -24.75 -11.90
C ARG A 345 11.60 -24.85 -10.69
N ALA A 346 12.33 -23.79 -10.37
CA ALA A 346 13.21 -23.73 -9.21
C ALA A 346 12.42 -23.84 -7.91
N GLU A 347 11.30 -23.11 -7.77
CA GLU A 347 10.40 -23.20 -6.62
C GLU A 347 9.81 -24.61 -6.46
N ASN A 348 9.40 -25.25 -7.57
CA ASN A 348 8.92 -26.63 -7.55
C ASN A 348 10.04 -27.63 -7.20
N ALA A 349 11.26 -27.42 -7.70
CA ALA A 349 12.41 -28.25 -7.36
C ALA A 349 12.83 -28.08 -5.90
N GLU A 350 12.76 -26.87 -5.36
CA GLU A 350 12.98 -26.59 -3.94
C GLU A 350 11.90 -27.24 -3.08
N ALA A 351 10.63 -27.18 -3.48
CA ALA A 351 9.54 -27.87 -2.80
C ALA A 351 9.72 -29.40 -2.84
N GLN A 352 10.15 -29.96 -3.98
CA GLN A 352 10.46 -31.38 -4.11
C GLN A 352 11.70 -31.80 -3.30
N LEU A 353 12.72 -30.96 -3.21
CA LEU A 353 13.90 -31.19 -2.38
C LEU A 353 13.58 -31.06 -0.89
N ALA A 354 12.71 -30.12 -0.50
CA ALA A 354 12.19 -30.03 0.86
C ALA A 354 11.40 -31.29 1.22
N TYR A 355 10.59 -31.80 0.29
CA TYR A 355 9.88 -33.07 0.44
C TYR A 355 10.83 -34.27 0.52
N ALA A 356 11.85 -34.34 -0.34
CA ALA A 356 12.85 -35.42 -0.33
C ALA A 356 13.79 -35.37 0.89
N LYS A 357 14.11 -34.18 1.39
CA LYS A 357 14.86 -33.98 2.65
C LYS A 357 14.00 -34.27 3.88
N GLY A 358 12.68 -34.09 3.78
CA GLY A 358 11.72 -34.57 4.78
C GLY A 358 11.44 -36.08 4.70
N GLY A 359 11.79 -36.73 3.58
CA GLY A 359 11.46 -38.13 3.29
C GLY A 359 12.58 -39.15 3.49
N SER A 360 13.65 -38.84 4.24
CA SER A 360 14.68 -39.82 4.60
C SER A 360 14.97 -39.81 6.10
N GLY A 361 14.00 -40.31 6.85
CA GLY A 361 14.14 -40.69 8.25
C GLY A 361 12.99 -41.59 8.62
N ASP A 362 13.26 -42.89 8.75
CA ASP A 362 12.32 -43.89 9.26
C ASP A 362 11.77 -43.44 10.62
N ALA A 363 10.48 -43.08 10.65
CA ALA A 363 9.64 -43.10 11.83
C ALA A 363 8.19 -43.33 11.38
N GLU A 364 7.54 -44.29 12.02
CA GLU A 364 6.16 -44.73 11.80
C GLU A 364 5.12 -43.59 11.89
N PRO A 365 3.95 -43.74 11.25
CA PRO A 365 3.07 -42.63 10.92
C PRO A 365 2.20 -42.22 12.10
N ASP A 366 2.45 -41.02 12.65
CA ASP A 366 1.44 -40.27 13.38
C ASP A 366 0.73 -39.33 12.39
N GLU A 367 -0.59 -39.52 12.32
CA GLU A 367 -1.53 -38.72 11.55
C GLU A 367 -1.65 -37.30 12.13
N ASP A 368 -2.03 -36.40 11.23
CA ASP A 368 -2.59 -35.06 11.48
C ASP A 368 -1.66 -33.86 11.75
N ALA A 369 -1.33 -33.18 10.66
CA ALA A 369 -1.26 -31.73 10.61
C ALA A 369 -2.11 -31.21 9.44
N SER A 370 -3.41 -31.02 9.69
CA SER A 370 -4.24 -30.13 8.89
C SER A 370 -4.54 -28.87 9.69
N ASP A 371 -3.93 -27.76 9.27
CA ASP A 371 -4.31 -26.41 9.65
C ASP A 371 -5.73 -26.13 9.16
N ALA A 372 -6.69 -26.27 10.07
CA ALA A 372 -8.05 -25.76 9.92
C ALA A 372 -8.38 -24.92 11.15
N LEU A 373 -8.36 -23.59 10.99
CA LEU A 373 -8.90 -22.65 11.97
C LEU A 373 -10.43 -22.71 11.94
N GLY A 374 -11.01 -23.71 12.61
CA GLY A 374 -12.40 -23.76 13.03
C GLY A 374 -12.51 -23.53 14.54
N ASP A 375 -13.57 -22.83 14.97
CA ASP A 375 -13.98 -22.75 16.38
C ASP A 375 -14.31 -24.16 16.94
N ASP A 376 -14.11 -24.30 18.26
CA ASP A 376 -14.62 -25.35 19.16
C ASP A 376 -14.15 -26.81 18.98
N ASP A 377 -12.99 -27.13 19.55
CA ASP A 377 -12.80 -28.22 20.55
C ASP A 377 -11.30 -28.29 20.89
N ASP A 378 -10.87 -27.47 21.85
CA ASP A 378 -9.56 -27.62 22.49
C ASP A 378 -9.51 -29.04 23.09
N PRO A 379 -8.55 -29.91 22.72
CA PRO A 379 -8.53 -31.29 23.19
C PRO A 379 -8.59 -31.35 24.72
N ALA A 380 -9.42 -32.25 25.23
CA ALA A 380 -9.65 -32.40 26.66
C ALA A 380 -8.33 -32.75 27.38
N ILE A 381 -7.94 -31.91 28.34
CA ILE A 381 -6.69 -32.08 29.09
C ILE A 381 -6.72 -33.41 29.85
N GLN A 382 -5.74 -34.27 29.59
CA GLN A 382 -5.62 -35.56 30.27
C GLN A 382 -5.05 -35.40 31.69
N PRO A 383 -5.42 -36.28 32.65
CA PRO A 383 -4.81 -36.29 33.98
C PRO A 383 -3.29 -36.44 33.91
N GLY A 384 -2.54 -35.54 34.56
CA GLY A 384 -1.08 -35.50 34.53
C GLY A 384 -0.47 -34.65 33.40
N GLU A 385 -1.28 -34.15 32.48
CA GLU A 385 -0.82 -33.29 31.38
C GLU A 385 -0.41 -31.91 31.90
N THR A 386 0.69 -31.38 31.36
CA THR A 386 1.17 -30.03 31.70
C THR A 386 0.79 -29.05 30.59
N VAL A 387 -0.02 -28.06 30.94
CA VAL A 387 -0.47 -26.98 30.05
C VAL A 387 0.10 -25.65 30.52
N PHE A 388 0.44 -24.78 29.56
CA PHE A 388 0.96 -23.46 29.86
C PHE A 388 -0.06 -22.37 29.53
N TYR A 389 -0.15 -21.38 30.41
CA TYR A 389 -1.08 -20.27 30.29
C TYR A 389 -0.33 -18.96 30.32
N LYS A 390 -0.76 -18.01 29.49
CA LYS A 390 -0.29 -16.64 29.54
C LYS A 390 -1.44 -15.71 29.94
N LYS A 391 -1.17 -14.84 30.90
CA LYS A 391 -2.08 -13.75 31.22
C LYS A 391 -2.09 -12.72 30.10
N THR A 392 -3.27 -12.38 29.62
CA THR A 392 -3.46 -11.32 28.62
C THR A 392 -3.79 -9.98 29.29
N HIS A 393 -4.70 -9.99 30.28
CA HIS A 393 -5.09 -8.82 31.06
C HIS A 393 -5.75 -9.22 32.39
N SER A 394 -5.98 -8.26 33.29
CA SER A 394 -6.64 -8.49 34.59
C SER A 394 -8.06 -7.94 34.58
N ALA A 395 -9.00 -8.72 35.14
CA ALA A 395 -10.35 -8.26 35.48
C ALA A 395 -10.48 -8.04 37.00
N PRO A 396 -11.54 -7.36 37.48
CA PRO A 396 -11.86 -7.30 38.90
C PRO A 396 -12.20 -8.71 39.44
N GLY A 397 -11.20 -9.39 40.02
CA GLY A 397 -11.37 -10.66 40.74
C GLY A 397 -10.72 -11.89 40.12
N TYR A 398 -10.27 -11.83 38.86
CA TYR A 398 -9.55 -12.92 38.18
C TYR A 398 -8.69 -12.39 37.02
N ASP A 399 -7.74 -13.18 36.56
CA ASP A 399 -6.92 -12.87 35.38
C ASP A 399 -7.48 -13.57 34.14
N ILE A 400 -7.42 -12.93 32.97
CA ILE A 400 -7.86 -13.54 31.72
C ILE A 400 -6.67 -14.23 31.07
N MET A 401 -6.76 -15.56 31.02
CA MET A 401 -5.70 -16.48 30.63
C MET A 401 -5.98 -17.04 29.23
N VAL A 402 -4.92 -17.33 28.48
CA VAL A 402 -4.99 -18.08 27.22
C VAL A 402 -3.95 -19.19 27.24
N ARG A 403 -4.31 -20.37 26.71
CA ARG A 403 -3.35 -21.46 26.48
C ARG A 403 -2.25 -21.00 25.51
N ARG A 404 -1.04 -21.51 25.73
CA ARG A 404 0.14 -21.24 24.90
C ARG A 404 1.14 -22.38 25.08
N GLY A 405 2.10 -22.52 24.17
CA GLY A 405 3.25 -23.42 24.36
C GLY A 405 4.22 -22.96 25.47
N ASP A 406 5.13 -23.84 25.86
CA ASP A 406 6.15 -23.54 26.89
C ASP A 406 6.92 -22.24 26.57
N CYS A 407 7.20 -21.46 27.62
CA CYS A 407 8.04 -20.27 27.51
C CYS A 407 9.53 -20.58 27.38
N GLY A 408 9.96 -21.84 27.58
CA GLY A 408 11.34 -22.29 27.40
C GLY A 408 12.30 -21.85 28.51
N HIS A 409 11.77 -21.34 29.63
CA HIS A 409 12.56 -21.00 30.81
C HIS A 409 12.52 -22.13 31.85
N ASP A 410 13.57 -22.20 32.65
CA ASP A 410 13.78 -23.17 33.73
C ASP A 410 13.40 -22.61 35.13
N SER A 411 13.04 -21.33 35.21
CA SER A 411 12.82 -20.60 36.46
C SER A 411 11.34 -20.63 36.87
N TRP A 412 10.88 -21.79 37.36
CA TRP A 412 9.50 -22.01 37.81
C TRP A 412 9.39 -21.92 39.34
N GLU A 413 8.49 -21.09 39.82
CA GLU A 413 8.26 -20.85 41.24
C GLU A 413 6.82 -21.17 41.64
N ASN A 414 6.66 -21.84 42.78
CA ASN A 414 5.35 -22.15 43.34
C ASN A 414 4.54 -20.88 43.56
N ALA A 415 3.30 -20.90 43.09
CA ALA A 415 2.47 -19.70 43.10
C ALA A 415 1.20 -19.89 43.94
N ASN A 416 1.41 -20.34 45.18
CA ASN A 416 0.35 -20.63 46.16
C ASN A 416 -0.43 -19.39 46.63
N SER A 417 0.01 -18.18 46.27
CA SER A 417 -0.62 -16.91 46.63
C SER A 417 -1.27 -16.19 45.43
N ALA A 418 -1.35 -16.83 44.27
CA ALA A 418 -1.80 -16.22 43.02
C ALA A 418 -3.31 -16.40 42.74
N ASP A 419 -4.15 -16.02 43.70
CA ASP A 419 -5.61 -16.25 43.70
C ASP A 419 -6.33 -15.78 42.41
N LYS A 420 -5.89 -14.67 41.81
CA LYS A 420 -6.47 -14.18 40.55
C LYS A 420 -6.13 -15.05 39.33
N ALA A 421 -4.91 -15.61 39.29
CA ALA A 421 -4.49 -16.47 38.19
C ALA A 421 -5.18 -17.84 38.27
N TRP A 422 -5.38 -18.36 39.48
CA TRP A 422 -6.16 -19.57 39.73
C TRP A 422 -7.58 -19.47 39.21
N LYS A 423 -8.29 -18.40 39.62
CA LYS A 423 -9.65 -18.11 39.14
C LYS A 423 -9.70 -17.90 37.63
N GLY A 424 -8.62 -17.39 37.05
CA GLY A 424 -8.46 -17.22 35.62
C GLY A 424 -8.42 -18.55 34.86
N VAL A 425 -7.58 -19.48 35.32
CA VAL A 425 -7.46 -20.82 34.74
C VAL A 425 -8.71 -21.66 35.01
N GLU A 426 -9.26 -21.62 36.22
CA GLU A 426 -10.51 -22.31 36.57
C GLU A 426 -11.67 -21.87 35.67
N ARG A 427 -11.77 -20.56 35.38
CA ARG A 427 -12.80 -20.04 34.48
C ARG A 427 -12.56 -20.39 33.02
N HIS A 428 -11.30 -20.46 32.60
CA HIS A 428 -10.94 -20.80 31.23
C HIS A 428 -11.21 -22.28 30.93
N GLU A 429 -10.92 -23.17 31.89
CA GLU A 429 -11.00 -24.63 31.71
C GLU A 429 -12.28 -25.24 32.29
N GLY A 430 -13.01 -24.50 33.13
CA GLY A 430 -14.22 -24.98 33.79
C GLY A 430 -13.98 -26.03 34.90
N ARG A 431 -12.73 -26.24 35.32
CA ARG A 431 -12.31 -27.24 36.33
C ARG A 431 -11.15 -26.73 37.20
N LYS A 432 -10.92 -27.40 38.34
CA LYS A 432 -9.99 -26.92 39.40
C LYS A 432 -9.09 -28.00 40.02
N ASP A 433 -9.00 -29.14 39.37
CA ASP A 433 -8.39 -30.36 39.88
C ASP A 433 -6.91 -30.51 39.49
N TRP A 434 -6.19 -29.40 39.31
CA TRP A 434 -4.76 -29.43 39.01
C TRP A 434 -3.92 -29.93 40.18
N SER A 435 -2.85 -30.66 39.86
CA SER A 435 -1.86 -31.17 40.82
C SER A 435 -0.74 -30.18 41.11
N SER A 436 -0.38 -29.30 40.16
CA SER A 436 0.65 -28.26 40.37
C SER A 436 0.34 -26.96 39.63
N PHE A 437 0.73 -25.83 40.23
CA PHE A 437 0.53 -24.49 39.66
C PHE A 437 1.76 -23.59 39.93
N MET A 438 2.56 -23.35 38.90
CA MET A 438 3.81 -22.62 38.99
C MET A 438 3.82 -21.40 38.06
N HIS A 439 4.53 -20.34 38.44
CA HIS A 439 4.74 -19.16 37.61
C HIS A 439 6.21 -19.03 37.20
N CYS A 440 6.45 -18.48 36.02
CA CYS A 440 7.80 -18.23 35.52
C CYS A 440 8.29 -16.86 35.98
N SER A 441 9.36 -16.81 36.77
CA SER A 441 9.90 -15.54 37.30
C SER A 441 10.70 -14.73 36.27
N ARG A 442 11.03 -15.30 35.11
CA ARG A 442 11.74 -14.60 34.01
C ARG A 442 10.84 -13.97 32.95
N CYS A 443 9.58 -14.37 32.86
CA CYS A 443 8.67 -13.85 31.84
C CYS A 443 8.19 -12.42 32.15
N LYS A 444 8.53 -11.47 31.29
CA LYS A 444 8.01 -10.09 31.35
C LYS A 444 6.66 -9.97 30.62
N GLY A 445 5.77 -9.10 31.12
CA GLY A 445 4.48 -8.79 30.48
C GLY A 445 3.36 -9.79 30.76
N GLY A 446 2.96 -9.92 32.03
CA GLY A 446 1.76 -10.67 32.45
C GLY A 446 2.04 -11.98 33.21
N GLY A 447 3.26 -12.52 33.16
CA GLY A 447 3.58 -13.80 33.78
C GLY A 447 3.05 -14.99 32.97
N VAL A 448 3.88 -16.04 32.87
CA VAL A 448 3.50 -17.33 32.27
C VAL A 448 3.37 -18.35 33.38
N TRP A 449 2.37 -19.21 33.25
CA TRP A 449 1.96 -20.17 34.26
C TRP A 449 2.06 -21.57 33.68
N ARG A 450 2.61 -22.50 34.46
CA ARG A 450 2.69 -23.91 34.15
C ARG A 450 1.76 -24.64 35.11
N VAL A 451 0.78 -25.33 34.57
CA VAL A 451 -0.25 -26.04 35.34
C VAL A 451 -0.20 -27.50 34.94
N THR A 452 -0.01 -28.37 35.92
CA THR A 452 -0.13 -29.81 35.72
C THR A 452 -1.48 -30.23 36.23
N TRP A 453 -2.30 -30.80 35.35
CA TRP A 453 -3.67 -31.21 35.65
C TRP A 453 -3.75 -32.55 36.37
#